data_AF-A0A3L7U3W5-F1
#
_entry.id   AF-A0A3L7U3W5-F1
#
_cell.length_a   1.000
_cell.length_b   1.000
_cell.length_c   1.000
_cell.angle_alpha   90.00
_cell.angle_beta   90.00
_cell.angle_gamma   90.00
#
_symmetry.space_group_name_H-M   'P 1'
#
loop_
_entity.id
_entity.type
_entity.pdbx_description
1 polymer ?
#
loop_
_entity_poly.entity_id
_entity_poly.type
_entity_poly.pdbx_seq_one_letter_code
_entity_poly.pdbx_strand_id
1 'polypeptide(L)'
;DADAASEFLKKVAEIDADRIGIAGHSEGGMIAPLVSMWQNEGLGASDPESAAVSFLVLLAAPAQRGAEVLVWQTGELMRAEGVSEEAIAAVLVAHTAVMNAVIDKQPAAELRAAMETLIRTQVDATGTVMDEASLQSTLNAAIAGMQDKWMTTFITYDPIRAIQRCRVPVYAIAGDKDLQVDGRANLALISRATGDAGLRAQVRLYNGLNHLFQPCKTGSVSEYAEIETTFDATALNDMVAWVVKTCIELKPRAARTPPPLPAEGDAAVSESAKSAPTGQLQAIPLEVKPKAP
;
A
#
# COMPACT_ATOMS: atom_id res chain seq x y z
N ASP A 1 8.06 0.30 -14.05
CA ASP A 1 7.67 1.68 -14.44
C ASP A 1 8.31 2.74 -13.56
N ALA A 2 8.03 2.79 -12.26
CA ALA A 2 8.64 3.76 -11.34
C ALA A 2 10.18 3.79 -11.41
N ASP A 3 10.81 2.61 -11.45
CA ASP A 3 12.25 2.48 -11.64
C ASP A 3 12.73 3.15 -12.94
N ALA A 4 12.19 2.74 -14.10
CA ALA A 4 12.50 3.34 -15.39
C ALA A 4 12.24 4.85 -15.47
N ALA A 5 11.18 5.34 -14.83
CA ALA A 5 10.90 6.78 -14.73
C ALA A 5 12.00 7.50 -13.93
N SER A 6 12.42 6.94 -12.80
CA SER A 6 13.51 7.51 -12.00
C SER A 6 14.85 7.49 -12.75
N GLU A 7 15.12 6.45 -13.55
CA GLU A 7 16.30 6.36 -14.43
C GLU A 7 16.26 7.37 -15.57
N PHE A 8 15.08 7.63 -16.13
CA PHE A 8 14.90 8.66 -17.14
C PHE A 8 15.21 10.05 -16.58
N LEU A 9 14.67 10.38 -15.38
CA LEU A 9 14.90 11.68 -14.75
C LEU A 9 16.39 11.96 -14.50
N LYS A 10 17.20 10.94 -14.21
CA LYS A 10 18.67 11.07 -14.04
C LYS A 10 19.39 11.54 -15.31
N LYS A 11 18.75 11.45 -16.48
CA LYS A 11 19.31 11.82 -17.79
C LYS A 11 18.83 13.19 -18.27
N VAL A 12 17.91 13.83 -17.56
CA VAL A 12 17.38 15.16 -17.90
C VAL A 12 18.36 16.22 -17.39
N ALA A 13 18.90 17.05 -18.28
CA ALA A 13 19.99 17.99 -17.97
C ALA A 13 19.61 19.04 -16.89
N GLU A 14 18.33 19.39 -16.82
CA GLU A 14 17.77 20.35 -15.86
C GLU A 14 17.52 19.74 -14.47
N ILE A 15 17.68 18.42 -14.31
CA ILE A 15 17.45 17.71 -13.05
C ILE A 15 18.79 17.26 -12.46
N ASP A 16 19.02 17.62 -11.20
CA ASP A 16 20.16 17.13 -10.44
C ASP A 16 20.00 15.62 -10.15
N ALA A 17 20.73 14.79 -10.88
CA ALA A 17 20.69 13.33 -10.77
C ALA A 17 21.07 12.79 -9.37
N ASP A 18 21.74 13.60 -8.54
CA ASP A 18 22.13 13.22 -7.17
C ASP A 18 21.03 13.51 -6.13
N ARG A 19 19.89 14.08 -6.56
CA ARG A 19 18.79 14.55 -5.71
C ARG A 19 17.41 14.09 -6.18
N ILE A 20 17.34 12.97 -6.89
CA ILE A 20 16.06 12.36 -7.29
C ILE A 20 15.58 11.42 -6.19
N GLY A 21 14.34 11.58 -5.72
CA GLY A 21 13.68 10.67 -4.77
C GLY A 21 12.33 10.18 -5.29
N ILE A 22 11.69 9.28 -4.55
CA ILE A 22 10.36 8.74 -4.88
C ILE A 22 9.39 9.08 -3.74
N ALA A 23 8.28 9.72 -4.09
CA ALA A 23 7.10 9.82 -3.24
C ALA A 23 6.08 8.77 -3.67
N GLY A 24 5.74 7.85 -2.78
CA GLY A 24 4.79 6.77 -3.04
C GLY A 24 3.60 6.85 -2.09
N HIS A 25 2.39 6.87 -2.63
CA HIS A 25 1.14 6.86 -1.86
C HIS A 25 0.49 5.49 -1.88
N SER A 26 -0.01 5.04 -0.72
CA SER A 26 -0.67 3.74 -0.57
C SER A 26 0.21 2.60 -1.09
N GLU A 27 -0.26 1.80 -2.06
CA GLU A 27 0.55 0.80 -2.78
C GLU A 27 1.86 1.37 -3.35
N GLY A 28 1.86 2.61 -3.85
CA GLY A 28 3.07 3.28 -4.31
C GLY A 28 4.11 3.45 -3.18
N GLY A 29 3.66 3.56 -1.93
CA GLY A 29 4.50 3.58 -0.74
C GLY A 29 5.11 2.22 -0.40
N MET A 30 4.52 1.11 -0.85
CA MET A 30 5.14 -0.23 -0.81
C MET A 30 6.14 -0.42 -1.95
N ILE A 31 5.84 0.12 -3.13
CA ILE A 31 6.69 0.00 -4.31
C ILE A 31 7.94 0.88 -4.23
N ALA A 32 7.87 2.06 -3.62
CA ALA A 32 9.01 2.99 -3.56
C ALA A 32 10.25 2.38 -2.84
N PRO A 33 10.11 1.71 -1.67
CA PRO A 33 11.19 0.92 -1.07
C PRO A 33 11.70 -0.20 -1.96
N LEU A 34 10.81 -0.89 -2.68
CA LEU A 34 11.19 -1.99 -3.58
C LEU A 34 12.09 -1.50 -4.73
N VAL A 35 11.75 -0.36 -5.33
CA VAL A 35 12.57 0.28 -6.37
C VAL A 35 13.92 0.71 -5.80
N SER A 36 13.95 1.34 -4.61
CA SER A 36 15.22 1.73 -3.97
C SER A 36 16.10 0.51 -3.68
N MET A 37 15.52 -0.57 -3.15
CA MET A 37 16.20 -1.83 -2.89
C MET A 37 16.83 -2.40 -4.17
N TRP A 38 16.04 -2.52 -5.25
CA TRP A 38 16.53 -2.99 -6.55
C TRP A 38 17.75 -2.19 -7.03
N GLN A 39 17.65 -0.86 -7.06
CA GLN A 39 18.75 0.00 -7.49
C GLN A 39 19.97 -0.08 -6.55
N ASN A 40 19.78 -0.25 -5.23
CA ASN A 40 20.88 -0.42 -4.28
C ASN A 40 21.65 -1.74 -4.48
N GLU A 41 20.98 -2.75 -5.04
CA GLU A 41 21.51 -4.10 -5.22
C GLU A 41 22.00 -4.37 -6.64
N GLY A 42 21.91 -3.37 -7.53
CA GLY A 42 22.20 -3.55 -8.95
C GLY A 42 21.19 -4.47 -9.65
N LEU A 43 20.04 -4.73 -9.03
CA LEU A 43 18.94 -5.48 -9.60
C LEU A 43 18.04 -4.51 -10.36
N GLY A 44 17.69 -4.79 -11.61
CA GLY A 44 16.73 -3.97 -12.37
C GLY A 44 17.29 -2.75 -13.10
N ALA A 45 18.54 -2.34 -12.88
CA ALA A 45 19.12 -1.24 -13.64
C ALA A 45 19.43 -1.66 -15.09
N SER A 46 19.05 -0.82 -16.05
CA SER A 46 19.52 -0.92 -17.44
C SER A 46 20.98 -0.49 -17.59
N ASP A 47 21.53 0.17 -16.55
CA ASP A 47 22.92 0.55 -16.41
C ASP A 47 23.38 0.21 -14.98
N PRO A 48 24.28 -0.78 -14.78
CA PRO A 48 24.77 -1.19 -13.47
C PRO A 48 25.59 -0.10 -12.74
N GLU A 49 25.95 1.01 -13.40
CA GLU A 49 26.57 2.18 -12.77
C GLU A 49 25.54 3.25 -12.34
N SER A 50 24.26 3.07 -12.67
CA SER A 50 23.21 3.95 -12.18
C SER A 50 22.96 3.70 -10.70
N ALA A 51 23.04 4.75 -9.90
CA ALA A 51 22.90 4.66 -8.46
C ALA A 51 21.45 4.87 -8.07
N ALA A 52 21.13 4.36 -6.90
CA ALA A 52 19.80 4.46 -6.34
C ALA A 52 19.27 5.90 -6.22
N VAL A 53 17.95 6.00 -6.21
CA VAL A 53 17.21 7.17 -5.73
C VAL A 53 17.73 7.59 -4.35
N SER A 54 17.70 8.89 -4.09
CA SER A 54 18.42 9.53 -2.98
C SER A 54 17.63 9.68 -1.69
N PHE A 55 16.29 9.56 -1.75
CA PHE A 55 15.40 9.57 -0.58
C PHE A 55 14.03 9.00 -0.95
N LEU A 56 13.25 8.61 0.06
CA LEU A 56 11.88 8.12 -0.09
C LEU A 56 10.91 8.92 0.77
N VAL A 57 9.72 9.19 0.22
CA VAL A 57 8.57 9.73 0.96
C VAL A 57 7.42 8.73 0.83
N LEU A 58 6.99 8.15 1.95
CA LEU A 58 5.98 7.10 2.03
C LEU A 58 4.69 7.69 2.61
N LEU A 59 3.65 7.81 1.79
CA LEU A 59 2.38 8.44 2.15
C LEU A 59 1.34 7.35 2.36
N ALA A 60 0.79 7.22 3.58
CA ALA A 60 -0.20 6.20 3.92
C ALA A 60 0.21 4.80 3.43
N ALA A 61 1.50 4.48 3.59
CA ALA A 61 2.09 3.28 3.02
C ALA A 61 1.79 2.06 3.90
N PRO A 62 1.25 0.97 3.35
CA PRO A 62 1.22 -0.31 4.05
C PRO A 62 2.62 -0.81 4.35
N ALA A 63 2.78 -1.33 5.56
CA ALA A 63 3.96 -1.97 6.12
C ALA A 63 3.64 -3.39 6.63
N GLN A 64 2.43 -3.87 6.35
CA GLN A 64 1.98 -5.25 6.56
C GLN A 64 1.78 -5.94 5.20
N ARG A 65 1.62 -7.26 5.21
CA ARG A 65 1.28 -8.01 3.99
C ARG A 65 -0.10 -7.59 3.49
N GLY A 66 -0.32 -7.58 2.18
CA GLY A 66 -1.59 -7.15 1.60
C GLY A 66 -2.80 -7.95 2.12
N ALA A 67 -2.62 -9.24 2.42
CA ALA A 67 -3.65 -10.06 3.06
C ALA A 67 -4.15 -9.46 4.39
N GLU A 68 -3.22 -9.02 5.25
CA GLU A 68 -3.55 -8.41 6.55
C GLU A 68 -4.21 -7.05 6.35
N VAL A 69 -3.73 -6.27 5.39
CA VAL A 69 -4.29 -4.95 5.04
C VAL A 69 -5.74 -5.09 4.59
N LEU A 70 -6.05 -6.02 3.67
CA LEU A 70 -7.40 -6.19 3.12
C LEU A 70 -8.41 -6.66 4.18
N VAL A 71 -7.99 -7.59 5.05
CA VAL A 71 -8.83 -8.08 6.15
C VAL A 71 -9.10 -6.95 7.15
N TRP A 72 -8.06 -6.24 7.59
CA TRP A 72 -8.20 -5.11 8.51
C TRP A 72 -9.08 -4.00 7.91
N GLN A 73 -8.81 -3.59 6.67
CA GLN A 73 -9.55 -2.57 5.93
C GLN A 73 -11.04 -2.91 5.84
N THR A 74 -11.37 -4.18 5.59
CA THR A 74 -12.77 -4.62 5.53
C THR A 74 -13.50 -4.37 6.85
N GLY A 75 -12.85 -4.68 7.98
CA GLY A 75 -13.43 -4.46 9.30
C GLY A 75 -13.69 -2.98 9.58
N GLU A 76 -12.71 -2.12 9.28
CA GLU A 76 -12.84 -0.68 9.52
C GLU A 76 -13.90 -0.02 8.63
N LEU A 77 -13.98 -0.39 7.35
CA LEU A 77 -14.99 0.13 6.45
C LEU A 77 -16.41 -0.28 6.90
N MET A 78 -16.61 -1.55 7.24
CA MET A 78 -17.91 -2.03 7.73
C MET A 78 -18.30 -1.38 9.06
N ARG A 79 -17.34 -1.16 9.96
CA ARG A 79 -17.58 -0.45 11.22
C ARG A 79 -17.98 1.00 10.96
N ALA A 80 -17.35 1.68 10.01
CA ALA A 80 -17.71 3.03 9.61
C ALA A 80 -19.11 3.11 8.99
N GLU A 81 -19.60 2.02 8.38
CA GLU A 81 -20.97 1.88 7.87
C GLU A 81 -21.99 1.48 8.96
N GLY A 82 -21.55 1.23 10.19
CA GLY A 82 -22.41 0.91 11.32
C GLY A 82 -22.83 -0.56 11.42
N VAL A 83 -22.12 -1.46 10.74
CA VAL A 83 -22.33 -2.91 10.89
C VAL A 83 -21.91 -3.36 12.30
N SER A 84 -22.64 -4.32 12.88
CA SER A 84 -22.34 -4.80 14.24
C SER A 84 -21.02 -5.59 14.30
N GLU A 85 -20.32 -5.55 15.43
CA GLU A 85 -19.05 -6.27 15.62
C GLU A 85 -19.21 -7.78 15.45
N GLU A 86 -20.36 -8.36 15.81
CA GLU A 86 -20.63 -9.79 15.61
C GLU A 86 -20.68 -10.15 14.13
N ALA A 87 -21.33 -9.31 13.31
CA ALA A 87 -21.42 -9.51 11.87
C ALA A 87 -20.07 -9.24 11.18
N ILE A 88 -19.34 -8.20 11.62
CA ILE A 88 -17.96 -7.93 11.17
C ILE A 88 -17.08 -9.13 11.45
N ALA A 89 -17.11 -9.70 12.65
CA ALA A 89 -16.29 -10.87 13.00
C ALA A 89 -16.52 -12.05 12.04
N ALA A 90 -17.78 -12.34 11.67
CA ALA A 90 -18.09 -13.38 10.70
C ALA A 90 -17.52 -13.08 9.31
N VAL A 91 -17.63 -11.82 8.84
CA VAL A 91 -17.05 -11.40 7.56
C VAL A 91 -15.52 -11.50 7.58
N LEU A 92 -14.86 -11.09 8.66
CA LEU A 92 -13.39 -11.17 8.76
C LEU A 92 -12.89 -12.62 8.73
N VAL A 93 -13.62 -13.56 9.34
CA VAL A 93 -13.32 -15.01 9.22
C VAL A 93 -13.42 -15.47 7.77
N ALA A 94 -14.50 -15.14 7.07
CA ALA A 94 -14.68 -15.51 5.67
C ALA A 94 -13.62 -14.85 4.76
N HIS A 95 -13.28 -13.59 5.01
CA HIS A 95 -12.28 -12.86 4.24
C HIS A 95 -10.88 -13.46 4.45
N THR A 96 -10.54 -13.82 5.69
CA THR A 96 -9.28 -14.50 6.00
C THR A 96 -9.17 -15.84 5.26
N ALA A 97 -10.28 -16.59 5.14
CA ALA A 97 -10.29 -17.84 4.36
C ALA A 97 -10.00 -17.61 2.88
N VAL A 98 -10.53 -16.54 2.27
CA VAL A 98 -10.18 -16.14 0.89
C VAL A 98 -8.71 -15.79 0.77
N MET A 99 -8.17 -14.99 1.70
CA MET A 99 -6.75 -14.61 1.68
C MET A 99 -5.84 -15.84 1.79
N ASN A 100 -6.14 -16.77 2.70
CA ASN A 100 -5.40 -18.01 2.84
C ASN A 100 -5.49 -18.88 1.58
N ALA A 101 -6.67 -18.97 0.95
CA ALA A 101 -6.82 -19.71 -0.31
C ALA A 101 -5.91 -19.16 -1.43
N VAL A 102 -5.72 -17.84 -1.49
CA VAL A 102 -4.79 -17.20 -2.44
C VAL A 102 -3.33 -17.46 -2.05
N ILE A 103 -2.97 -17.31 -0.77
CA ILE A 103 -1.61 -17.53 -0.26
C ILE A 103 -1.16 -18.98 -0.50
N ASP A 104 -2.03 -19.95 -0.17
CA ASP A 104 -1.77 -21.38 -0.29
C ASP A 104 -1.94 -21.90 -1.72
N LYS A 105 -2.35 -21.02 -2.66
CA LYS A 105 -2.61 -21.35 -4.07
C LYS A 105 -3.59 -22.51 -4.22
N GLN A 106 -4.68 -22.47 -3.45
CA GLN A 106 -5.71 -23.48 -3.49
C GLN A 106 -6.34 -23.61 -4.89
N PRO A 107 -6.90 -24.79 -5.23
CA PRO A 107 -7.61 -24.97 -6.49
C PRO A 107 -8.69 -23.91 -6.73
N ALA A 108 -8.91 -23.54 -8.00
CA ALA A 108 -9.87 -22.49 -8.36
C ALA A 108 -11.29 -22.73 -7.81
N ALA A 109 -11.71 -24.00 -7.67
CA ALA A 109 -12.99 -24.36 -7.08
C ALA A 109 -13.07 -24.01 -5.58
N GLU A 110 -11.99 -24.18 -4.83
CA GLU A 110 -11.92 -23.86 -3.40
C GLU A 110 -11.89 -22.34 -3.18
N LEU A 111 -11.10 -21.61 -3.97
CA LEU A 111 -11.12 -20.14 -3.95
C LEU A 111 -12.51 -19.60 -4.29
N ARG A 112 -13.20 -20.20 -5.28
CA ARG A 112 -14.58 -19.83 -5.63
C ARG A 112 -15.55 -20.06 -4.48
N ALA A 113 -15.47 -21.21 -3.81
CA ALA A 113 -16.35 -21.52 -2.67
C ALA A 113 -16.10 -20.57 -1.48
N ALA A 114 -14.84 -20.26 -1.17
CA ALA A 114 -14.48 -19.30 -0.13
C ALA A 114 -14.99 -17.88 -0.47
N MET A 115 -14.84 -17.46 -1.73
CA MET A 115 -15.32 -16.16 -2.19
C MET A 115 -16.85 -16.05 -2.16
N GLU A 116 -17.57 -17.10 -2.56
CA GLU A 116 -19.03 -17.12 -2.46
C GLU A 116 -19.48 -17.00 -0.99
N THR A 117 -18.80 -17.70 -0.08
CA THR A 117 -19.05 -17.60 1.36
C THR A 117 -18.84 -16.17 1.87
N LEU A 118 -17.73 -15.52 1.46
CA LEU A 118 -17.45 -14.14 1.82
C LEU A 118 -18.57 -13.19 1.34
N ILE A 119 -18.94 -13.26 0.06
CA ILE A 119 -19.95 -12.36 -0.52
C ILE A 119 -21.30 -12.55 0.18
N ARG A 120 -21.74 -13.80 0.39
CA ARG A 120 -23.00 -14.08 1.10
C ARG A 120 -22.96 -13.54 2.53
N THR A 121 -21.84 -13.72 3.24
CA THR A 121 -21.68 -13.20 4.61
C THR A 121 -21.73 -11.68 4.65
N GLN A 122 -21.15 -10.99 3.65
CA GLN A 122 -21.22 -9.52 3.54
C GLN A 122 -22.64 -9.03 3.26
N VAL A 123 -23.38 -9.74 2.38
CA VAL A 123 -24.78 -9.43 2.08
C VAL A 123 -25.65 -9.55 3.34
N ASP A 124 -25.49 -10.65 4.08
CA ASP A 124 -26.21 -10.88 5.33
C ASP A 124 -25.85 -9.84 6.40
N ALA A 125 -24.56 -9.52 6.55
CA ALA A 125 -24.06 -8.55 7.54
C ALA A 125 -24.59 -7.13 7.30
N THR A 126 -24.78 -6.75 6.03
CA THR A 126 -25.25 -5.41 5.64
C THR A 126 -26.78 -5.34 5.50
N GLY A 127 -27.48 -6.48 5.61
CA GLY A 127 -28.92 -6.55 5.36
C GLY A 127 -29.31 -6.21 3.92
N THR A 128 -28.36 -6.29 2.99
CA THR A 128 -28.61 -6.05 1.56
C THR A 128 -29.34 -7.24 0.94
N VAL A 129 -30.03 -7.01 -0.17
CA VAL A 129 -30.71 -8.07 -0.92
C VAL A 129 -30.00 -8.23 -2.26
N MET A 130 -29.49 -9.43 -2.51
CA MET A 130 -28.81 -9.78 -3.76
C MET A 130 -29.50 -11.00 -4.36
N ASP A 131 -29.96 -10.88 -5.62
CA ASP A 131 -30.47 -12.03 -6.36
C ASP A 131 -29.34 -12.94 -6.85
N GLU A 132 -29.68 -14.17 -7.22
CA GLU A 132 -28.68 -15.18 -7.60
C GLU A 132 -27.90 -14.78 -8.87
N ALA A 133 -28.52 -14.05 -9.80
CA ALA A 133 -27.84 -13.58 -11.00
C ALA A 133 -26.76 -12.54 -10.67
N SER A 134 -27.09 -11.59 -9.78
CA SER A 134 -26.19 -10.56 -9.27
C SER A 134 -25.07 -11.16 -8.42
N LEU A 135 -25.38 -12.17 -7.62
CA LEU A 135 -24.38 -12.92 -6.88
C LEU A 135 -23.38 -13.60 -7.81
N GLN A 136 -23.84 -14.34 -8.82
CA GLN A 136 -22.94 -15.00 -9.75
C GLN A 136 -22.09 -14.00 -10.55
N SER A 137 -22.65 -12.85 -10.92
CA SER A 137 -21.91 -11.76 -11.55
C SER A 137 -20.81 -11.21 -10.64
N THR A 138 -21.15 -10.89 -9.39
CA THR A 138 -20.23 -10.38 -8.37
C THR A 138 -19.13 -11.39 -8.06
N LEU A 139 -19.48 -12.67 -7.89
CA LEU A 139 -18.54 -13.76 -7.64
C LEU A 139 -17.55 -13.93 -8.80
N ASN A 140 -18.01 -13.87 -10.05
CA ASN A 140 -17.14 -13.98 -11.21
C ASN A 140 -16.16 -12.80 -11.28
N ALA A 141 -16.61 -11.57 -11.03
CA ALA A 141 -15.76 -10.40 -10.99
C ALA A 141 -14.74 -10.47 -9.84
N ALA A 142 -15.18 -10.88 -8.64
CA ALA A 142 -14.32 -11.05 -7.48
C ALA A 142 -13.21 -12.09 -7.70
N ILE A 143 -13.54 -13.23 -8.31
CA ILE A 143 -12.57 -14.27 -8.64
C ILE A 143 -11.57 -13.77 -9.69
N ALA A 144 -12.04 -13.10 -10.74
CA ALA A 144 -11.14 -12.52 -11.74
C ALA A 144 -10.17 -11.51 -11.12
N GLY A 145 -10.65 -10.68 -10.19
CA GLY A 145 -9.81 -9.75 -9.42
C GLY A 145 -8.78 -10.44 -8.55
N MET A 146 -9.15 -11.49 -7.82
CA MET A 146 -8.22 -12.25 -6.96
C MET A 146 -7.19 -13.07 -7.73
N GLN A 147 -7.49 -13.42 -8.99
CA GLN A 147 -6.56 -14.12 -9.89
C GLN A 147 -5.64 -13.18 -10.67
N ASP A 148 -5.86 -11.86 -10.56
CA ASP A 148 -4.96 -10.89 -11.17
C ASP A 148 -3.54 -11.03 -10.57
N LYS A 149 -2.53 -10.89 -11.44
CA LYS A 149 -1.13 -11.06 -11.06
C LYS A 149 -0.69 -10.03 -10.02
N TRP A 150 -1.19 -8.80 -10.14
CA TRP A 150 -0.90 -7.77 -9.15
C TRP A 150 -1.57 -8.10 -7.83
N MET A 151 -2.85 -8.51 -7.83
CA MET A 151 -3.57 -8.85 -6.60
C MET A 151 -2.89 -10.00 -5.83
N THR A 152 -2.54 -11.08 -6.52
CA THR A 152 -1.79 -12.20 -5.90
C THR A 152 -0.43 -11.76 -5.36
N THR A 153 0.26 -10.84 -6.06
CA THR A 153 1.51 -10.23 -5.59
C THR A 153 1.27 -9.39 -4.34
N PHE A 154 0.29 -8.49 -4.35
CA PHE A 154 -0.04 -7.61 -3.25
C PHE A 154 -0.38 -8.39 -1.97
N ILE A 155 -1.26 -9.40 -2.09
CA ILE A 155 -1.67 -10.27 -0.97
C ILE A 155 -0.47 -10.92 -0.29
N THR A 156 0.50 -11.40 -1.08
CA THR A 156 1.62 -12.20 -0.59
C THR A 156 2.86 -11.39 -0.25
N TYR A 157 3.04 -10.20 -0.83
CA TYR A 157 4.23 -9.37 -0.67
C TYR A 157 4.37 -8.81 0.74
N ASP A 158 5.59 -8.89 1.27
CA ASP A 158 5.98 -8.33 2.57
C ASP A 158 6.81 -7.06 2.35
N PRO A 159 6.22 -5.86 2.58
CA PRO A 159 6.89 -4.58 2.31
C PRO A 159 8.05 -4.28 3.27
N ILE A 160 8.09 -4.89 4.47
CA ILE A 160 9.14 -4.61 5.47
C ILE A 160 10.52 -5.00 4.94
N ARG A 161 10.59 -6.09 4.18
CA ARG A 161 11.85 -6.56 3.59
C ARG A 161 12.52 -5.53 2.70
N ALA A 162 11.73 -4.84 1.87
CA ALA A 162 12.27 -3.79 1.03
C ALA A 162 12.70 -2.56 1.85
N ILE A 163 11.94 -2.20 2.89
CA ILE A 163 12.30 -1.09 3.79
C ILE A 163 13.62 -1.37 4.51
N GLN A 164 13.83 -2.58 5.03
CA GLN A 164 15.08 -2.96 5.73
C GLN A 164 16.31 -2.98 4.82
N ARG A 165 16.11 -3.11 3.51
CA ARG A 165 17.18 -3.12 2.49
C ARG A 165 17.33 -1.77 1.79
N CYS A 166 16.50 -0.77 2.14
CA CYS A 166 16.73 0.61 1.74
C CYS A 166 18.03 1.13 2.35
N ARG A 167 18.61 2.14 1.72
CA ARG A 167 19.88 2.76 2.17
C ARG A 167 19.85 4.28 2.17
N VAL A 168 18.67 4.84 1.94
CA VAL A 168 18.43 6.26 1.72
C VAL A 168 17.52 6.81 2.82
N PRO A 169 17.55 8.11 3.09
CA PRO A 169 16.65 8.71 4.05
C PRO A 169 15.18 8.45 3.70
N VAL A 170 14.37 8.17 4.73
CA VAL A 170 12.94 7.86 4.59
C VAL A 170 12.10 8.86 5.38
N TYR A 171 11.06 9.41 4.77
CA TYR A 171 9.99 10.11 5.47
C TYR A 171 8.69 9.35 5.30
N ALA A 172 8.11 8.83 6.38
CA ALA A 172 6.84 8.13 6.31
C ALA A 172 5.77 8.90 7.07
N ILE A 173 4.63 9.11 6.42
CA ILE A 173 3.51 9.83 7.01
C ILE A 173 2.18 9.12 6.80
N ALA A 174 1.25 9.31 7.72
CA ALA A 174 -0.11 8.78 7.64
C ALA A 174 -1.10 9.70 8.37
N GLY A 175 -2.38 9.58 8.02
CA GLY A 175 -3.49 10.13 8.79
C GLY A 175 -3.98 9.14 9.85
N ASP A 176 -4.51 9.62 10.97
CA ASP A 176 -5.07 8.75 12.02
C ASP A 176 -6.54 8.36 11.81
N LYS A 177 -7.20 8.94 10.80
CA LYS A 177 -8.53 8.56 10.31
C LYS A 177 -8.45 7.85 8.96
N ASP A 178 -7.30 7.31 8.63
CA ASP A 178 -7.14 6.42 7.49
C ASP A 178 -7.83 5.08 7.80
N LEU A 179 -8.86 4.74 7.03
CA LEU A 179 -9.57 3.46 7.12
C LEU A 179 -9.15 2.48 6.01
N GLN A 180 -8.24 2.88 5.12
CA GLN A 180 -7.69 1.98 4.10
C GLN A 180 -6.45 1.25 4.59
N VAL A 181 -5.64 1.91 5.39
CA VAL A 181 -4.50 1.29 6.09
C VAL A 181 -4.44 1.79 7.53
N ASP A 182 -3.97 0.95 8.47
CA ASP A 182 -3.77 1.39 9.84
C ASP A 182 -2.56 2.33 9.91
N GLY A 183 -2.80 3.63 9.81
CA GLY A 183 -1.73 4.64 9.80
C GLY A 183 -0.81 4.54 11.01
N ARG A 184 -1.33 4.19 12.20
CA ARG A 184 -0.54 4.09 13.43
C ARG A 184 0.30 2.82 13.46
N ALA A 185 -0.29 1.67 13.17
CA ALA A 185 0.43 0.41 13.16
C ALA A 185 1.49 0.39 12.05
N ASN A 186 1.16 0.87 10.85
CA ASN A 186 2.09 0.89 9.73
C ASN A 186 3.27 1.84 9.98
N LEU A 187 3.05 3.04 10.54
CA LEU A 187 4.16 3.93 10.92
C LEU A 187 5.04 3.33 12.02
N ALA A 188 4.46 2.60 12.99
CA ALA A 188 5.24 1.91 14.02
C ALA A 188 6.14 0.82 13.42
N LEU A 189 5.60 0.02 12.49
CA LEU A 189 6.36 -1.00 11.76
C LEU A 189 7.47 -0.39 10.90
N ILE A 190 7.19 0.69 10.16
CA ILE A 190 8.20 1.43 9.38
C ILE A 190 9.29 2.00 10.29
N SER A 191 8.92 2.62 11.41
CA SER A 191 9.88 3.18 12.37
C SER A 191 10.79 2.08 12.94
N ARG A 192 10.25 0.90 13.25
CA ARG A 192 11.05 -0.23 13.72
C ARG A 192 11.97 -0.75 12.62
N ALA A 193 11.44 -1.02 11.43
CA ALA A 193 12.20 -1.57 10.32
C ALA A 193 13.37 -0.66 9.89
N THR A 194 13.13 0.66 9.85
CA THR A 194 14.16 1.65 9.54
C THR A 194 15.19 1.79 10.67
N GLY A 195 14.77 1.69 11.94
CA GLY A 195 15.66 1.66 13.09
C GLY A 195 16.58 0.43 13.11
N ASP A 196 16.02 -0.77 12.89
CA ASP A 196 16.76 -2.03 12.81
C ASP A 196 17.80 -2.01 11.67
N ALA A 197 17.49 -1.34 10.56
CA ALA A 197 18.38 -1.16 9.42
C ALA A 197 19.36 0.03 9.57
N GLY A 198 19.29 0.79 10.67
CA GLY A 198 20.17 1.96 10.90
C GLY A 198 19.92 3.12 9.91
N LEU A 199 18.71 3.22 9.36
CA LEU A 199 18.36 4.24 8.38
C LEU A 199 18.00 5.56 9.06
N ARG A 200 18.37 6.66 8.40
CA ARG A 200 17.85 7.97 8.75
C ARG A 200 16.37 8.04 8.34
N ALA A 201 15.48 7.86 9.31
CA ALA A 201 14.04 7.94 9.08
C ALA A 201 13.36 9.00 9.95
N GLN A 202 12.27 9.57 9.43
CA GLN A 202 11.31 10.34 10.20
C GLN A 202 9.91 9.78 9.93
N VAL A 203 9.12 9.61 11.00
CA VAL A 203 7.72 9.19 10.90
C VAL A 203 6.81 10.27 11.46
N ARG A 204 5.63 10.49 10.86
CA ARG A 204 4.65 11.46 11.39
C ARG A 204 3.21 11.03 11.14
N LEU A 205 2.44 10.97 12.22
CA LEU A 205 1.00 10.76 12.19
C LEU A 205 0.28 12.12 12.29
N TYR A 206 -0.67 12.36 11.40
CA TYR A 206 -1.49 13.58 11.41
C TYR A 206 -2.89 13.28 11.95
N ASN A 207 -3.31 14.09 12.92
CA ASN A 207 -4.63 13.98 13.53
C ASN A 207 -5.72 14.52 12.59
N GLY A 208 -6.79 13.76 12.42
CA GLY A 208 -7.98 14.14 11.66
C GLY A 208 -7.85 14.01 10.15
N LEU A 209 -6.79 13.37 9.64
CA LEU A 209 -6.61 13.16 8.19
C LEU A 209 -7.00 11.74 7.77
N ASN A 210 -7.67 11.62 6.62
CA ASN A 210 -8.00 10.34 5.97
C ASN A 210 -6.82 9.79 5.14
N HIS A 211 -7.06 8.70 4.40
CA HIS A 211 -6.09 8.06 3.50
C HIS A 211 -5.50 9.00 2.43
N LEU A 212 -6.28 10.00 1.99
CA LEU A 212 -5.89 10.97 0.98
C LEU A 212 -5.26 12.23 1.59
N PHE A 213 -4.96 12.21 2.90
CA PHE A 213 -4.48 13.35 3.67
C PHE A 213 -5.45 14.54 3.67
N GLN A 214 -6.74 14.28 3.56
CA GLN A 214 -7.78 15.31 3.64
C GLN A 214 -8.33 15.38 5.07
N PRO A 215 -8.62 16.59 5.61
CA PRO A 215 -9.31 16.72 6.88
C PRO A 215 -10.70 16.08 6.81
N CYS A 216 -10.99 15.16 7.72
CA CYS A 216 -12.21 14.35 7.66
C CYS A 216 -12.85 14.17 9.04
N LYS A 217 -14.13 13.76 9.05
CA LYS A 217 -14.87 13.48 10.28
C LYS A 217 -14.77 12.02 10.66
N THR A 218 -15.02 11.11 9.72
CA THR A 218 -15.01 9.66 9.98
C THR A 218 -13.86 8.95 9.30
N GLY A 219 -13.33 9.49 8.19
CA GLY A 219 -12.38 8.77 7.35
C GLY A 219 -13.03 7.85 6.32
N SER A 220 -14.36 7.73 6.32
CA SER A 220 -15.10 6.95 5.32
C SER A 220 -14.80 7.44 3.89
N VAL A 221 -14.70 6.48 2.97
CA VAL A 221 -14.52 6.75 1.53
C VAL A 221 -15.66 7.60 0.97
N SER A 222 -16.85 7.51 1.55
CA SER A 222 -18.00 8.34 1.17
C SER A 222 -17.78 9.84 1.39
N GLU A 223 -16.89 10.25 2.32
CA GLU A 223 -16.57 11.66 2.55
C GLU A 223 -15.67 12.24 1.45
N TYR A 224 -14.95 11.41 0.68
CA TYR A 224 -13.84 11.86 -0.16
C TYR A 224 -14.28 12.84 -1.25
N ALA A 225 -15.43 12.58 -1.87
CA ALA A 225 -15.98 13.43 -2.93
C ALA A 225 -16.57 14.75 -2.40
N GLU A 226 -16.91 14.80 -1.11
CA GLU A 226 -17.51 15.96 -0.46
C GLU A 226 -16.45 16.91 0.14
N ILE A 227 -15.21 16.44 0.32
CA ILE A 227 -14.12 17.23 0.88
C ILE A 227 -13.42 18.00 -0.25
N GLU A 228 -13.56 19.33 -0.26
CA GLU A 228 -12.90 20.22 -1.24
C GLU A 228 -11.37 20.23 -1.12
N THR A 229 -10.84 20.00 0.08
CA THR A 229 -9.39 19.96 0.32
C THR A 229 -8.80 18.72 -0.35
N THR A 230 -7.89 18.91 -1.30
CA THR A 230 -7.23 17.80 -2.01
C THR A 230 -6.12 17.15 -1.21
N PHE A 231 -5.38 17.96 -0.44
CA PHE A 231 -4.31 17.51 0.45
C PHE A 231 -4.10 18.55 1.56
N ASP A 232 -3.95 18.12 2.81
CA ASP A 232 -3.75 19.02 3.94
C ASP A 232 -2.48 19.87 3.80
N ALA A 233 -2.64 21.19 3.94
CA ALA A 233 -1.55 22.14 3.73
C ALA A 233 -0.40 21.95 4.72
N THR A 234 -0.68 21.52 5.96
CA THR A 234 0.36 21.27 6.96
C THR A 234 1.19 20.06 6.56
N ALA A 235 0.52 18.95 6.24
CA ALA A 235 1.19 17.74 5.78
C ALA A 235 2.03 17.98 4.52
N LEU A 236 1.52 18.75 3.56
CA LEU A 236 2.25 19.12 2.34
C LEU A 236 3.49 19.97 2.66
N ASN A 237 3.35 20.99 3.49
CA ASN A 237 4.46 21.86 3.88
C ASN A 237 5.55 21.08 4.63
N ASP A 238 5.17 20.16 5.50
CA ASP A 238 6.09 19.29 6.21
C ASP A 238 6.86 18.36 5.25
N MET A 239 6.18 17.80 4.25
CA MET A 239 6.83 17.01 3.18
C MET A 239 7.84 17.85 2.40
N VAL A 240 7.45 19.04 1.94
CA VAL A 240 8.33 19.94 1.19
C VAL A 240 9.54 20.33 2.03
N ALA A 241 9.33 20.72 3.28
CA ALA A 241 10.40 21.09 4.20
C ALA A 241 11.39 19.93 4.42
N TRP A 242 10.88 18.70 4.59
CA TRP A 242 11.72 17.52 4.74
C TRP A 242 12.52 17.21 3.48
N VAL A 243 11.89 17.26 2.30
CA VAL A 243 12.55 17.00 1.00
C VAL A 243 13.65 18.03 0.76
N VAL A 244 13.35 19.33 0.90
CA VAL A 244 14.33 20.41 0.71
C VAL A 244 15.52 20.25 1.65
N LYS A 245 15.26 20.02 2.95
CA LYS A 245 16.32 19.78 3.94
C LYS A 245 17.18 18.58 3.57
N THR A 246 16.55 17.47 3.19
CA THR A 246 17.26 16.24 2.81
C THR A 246 18.14 16.50 1.58
N CYS A 247 17.63 17.16 0.54
CA CYS A 247 18.39 17.51 -0.65
C CYS A 247 19.62 18.39 -0.38
N ILE A 248 19.54 19.30 0.61
CA ILE A 248 20.66 20.16 1.02
C ILE A 248 21.72 19.35 1.77
N GLU A 249 21.33 18.41 2.62
CA GLU A 249 22.23 17.64 3.48
C GLU A 249 22.83 16.40 2.79
N LEU A 250 22.26 15.98 1.67
CA LEU A 250 22.77 14.87 0.86
C LEU A 250 24.19 15.19 0.35
N LYS A 251 25.14 14.33 0.71
CA LYS A 251 26.51 14.41 0.17
C LYS A 251 26.52 14.13 -1.34
N PRO A 252 27.53 14.63 -2.09
CA PRO A 252 27.75 14.23 -3.47
C PRO A 252 27.89 12.71 -3.58
N ARG A 253 27.34 12.13 -4.65
CA ARG A 253 27.21 10.68 -4.82
C ARG A 253 28.55 9.92 -4.76
N ALA A 254 29.62 10.50 -5.30
CA ALA A 254 30.98 9.93 -5.22
C ALA A 254 31.52 9.76 -3.79
N ALA A 255 30.91 10.43 -2.80
CA ALA A 255 31.32 10.38 -1.39
C ALA A 255 30.35 9.59 -0.49
N ARG A 256 29.34 8.92 -1.06
CA ARG A 256 28.39 8.09 -0.30
C ARG A 256 28.91 6.64 -0.24
N THR A 257 29.29 6.18 0.94
CA THR A 257 29.45 4.73 1.19
C THR A 257 28.12 4.20 1.70
N PRO A 258 27.42 3.33 0.94
CA PRO A 258 26.16 2.80 1.41
C PRO A 258 26.39 1.84 2.60
N PRO A 259 25.50 1.82 3.61
CA PRO A 259 25.58 0.84 4.70
C PRO A 259 25.52 -0.59 4.13
N PRO A 260 26.20 -1.58 4.74
CA PRO A 260 26.18 -2.97 4.25
C PRO A 260 24.76 -3.54 4.20
N LEU A 261 24.49 -4.48 3.28
CA LEU A 261 23.18 -5.15 3.25
C LEU A 261 23.05 -6.00 4.52
N PRO A 262 21.84 -6.13 5.10
CA PRO A 262 21.60 -7.18 6.07
C PRO A 262 21.90 -8.55 5.45
N ALA A 263 22.43 -9.48 6.25
CA ALA A 263 22.76 -10.83 5.79
C ALA A 263 21.50 -11.53 5.25
N GLU A 264 21.63 -12.24 4.12
CA GLU A 264 20.52 -13.00 3.53
C GLU A 264 20.09 -14.12 4.47
N GLY A 265 18.88 -14.01 5.01
CA GLY A 265 18.12 -15.16 5.52
C GLY A 265 17.19 -15.66 4.42
N ASP A 266 17.25 -16.97 4.15
CA ASP A 266 16.51 -17.70 3.10
C ASP A 266 15.14 -17.12 2.77
N ALA A 267 15.00 -16.58 1.56
CA ALA A 267 13.70 -16.47 0.89
C ALA A 267 13.86 -16.05 -0.57
N ALA A 268 13.51 -16.97 -1.45
CA ALA A 268 13.50 -16.82 -2.90
C ALA A 268 12.74 -15.56 -3.36
N VAL A 269 13.43 -14.72 -4.13
CA VAL A 269 12.84 -13.62 -4.89
C VAL A 269 12.20 -14.24 -6.14
N SER A 270 10.87 -14.22 -6.24
CA SER A 270 10.21 -14.59 -7.50
C SER A 270 10.32 -13.44 -8.50
N GLU A 271 11.09 -13.64 -9.56
CA GLU A 271 11.14 -12.75 -10.73
C GLU A 271 9.77 -12.74 -11.44
N SER A 272 8.92 -11.75 -11.13
CA SER A 272 7.87 -11.32 -12.07
C SER A 272 7.35 -9.93 -11.71
N ALA A 273 8.04 -8.88 -12.14
CA ALA A 273 7.48 -7.54 -12.17
C ALA A 273 7.80 -6.88 -13.52
N LYS A 274 6.98 -7.16 -14.53
CA LYS A 274 6.87 -6.32 -15.73
C LYS A 274 5.39 -6.08 -16.05
N SER A 275 5.04 -4.80 -16.06
CA SER A 275 3.74 -4.15 -16.30
C SER A 275 2.58 -4.57 -15.39
N ALA A 276 2.20 -3.66 -14.48
CA ALA A 276 0.93 -3.70 -13.75
C ALA A 276 0.05 -2.52 -14.25
N PRO A 277 -1.20 -2.74 -14.68
CA PRO A 277 -2.15 -1.66 -14.85
C PRO A 277 -2.64 -1.16 -13.48
N THR A 278 -2.77 0.17 -13.34
CA THR A 278 -3.34 0.85 -12.18
C THR A 278 -4.83 0.52 -12.05
N GLY A 279 -5.19 -0.42 -11.19
CA GLY A 279 -6.54 -0.59 -10.68
C GLY A 279 -6.63 0.03 -9.29
N GLN A 280 -7.57 0.96 -9.08
CA GLN A 280 -7.89 1.43 -7.73
C GLN A 280 -8.39 0.26 -6.90
N LEU A 281 -7.77 0.01 -5.74
CA LEU A 281 -8.31 -0.82 -4.67
C LEU A 281 -9.63 -0.19 -4.20
N GLN A 282 -10.74 -0.67 -4.75
CA GLN A 282 -12.02 -0.58 -4.07
C GLN A 282 -12.35 -1.99 -3.58
N ALA A 283 -12.72 -2.10 -2.30
CA ALA A 283 -13.58 -3.19 -1.87
C ALA A 283 -14.71 -3.30 -2.91
N ILE A 284 -15.05 -4.53 -3.31
CA ILE A 284 -16.10 -4.80 -4.31
C ILE A 284 -17.27 -3.86 -4.01
N PRO A 285 -17.56 -2.86 -4.87
CA PRO A 285 -18.65 -1.96 -4.63
C PRO A 285 -19.92 -2.80 -4.71
N LEU A 286 -20.55 -3.07 -3.57
CA LEU A 286 -21.95 -3.46 -3.57
C LEU A 286 -22.69 -2.19 -4.05
N GLU A 287 -23.10 -2.15 -5.31
CA GLU A 287 -24.02 -1.10 -5.77
C GLU A 287 -25.33 -1.25 -4.98
N VAL A 288 -25.44 -0.53 -3.87
CA VAL A 288 -26.61 -0.53 -2.99
C VAL A 288 -27.70 0.31 -3.64
N LYS A 289 -28.77 -0.32 -4.13
CA LYS A 289 -30.04 0.39 -4.32
C LYS A 289 -30.75 0.46 -2.97
N PRO A 290 -31.08 1.66 -2.45
CA PRO A 290 -31.86 1.77 -1.22
C PRO A 290 -33.25 1.18 -1.44
N LYS A 291 -33.77 0.51 -0.40
CA LYS A 291 -35.15 0.02 -0.34
C LYS A 291 -36.08 1.24 -0.41
N ALA A 292 -36.92 1.33 -1.43
CA ALA A 292 -38.00 2.30 -1.44
C ALA A 292 -38.94 2.03 -0.25
N PRO A 293 -39.50 3.08 0.38
CA PRO A 293 -40.35 2.97 1.57
C PRO A 293 -41.58 2.07 1.35
#